data_AF-A0A219T9G3-F1
#
_entry.id   AF-A0A219T9G3-F1
#
_cell.length_a   1.000
_cell.length_b   1.000
_cell.length_c   1.000
_cell.angle_alpha   90.00
_cell.angle_beta   90.00
_cell.angle_gamma   90.00
#
_symmetry.space_group_name_H-M   'P 1'
#
loop_
_entity.id
_entity.type
_entity.pdbx_description
1 polymer ?
#
loop_
_entity_poly.entity_id
_entity_poly.type
_entity_poly.pdbx_seq_one_letter_code
_entity_poly.pdbx_strand_id
1 'polypeptide(L)' 'MCSISFLVLVSISFSMFLLSLNFMLNEYCVFLEWEVVSLNSSSIVMTFLFDWMSLLFMSFVLLISSLV' A
#
# COMPACT_ATOMS: atom_id res chain seq x y z
N MET A 1 25.90 -2.03 0.29
CA MET A 1 24.52 -2.55 0.13
C MET A 1 23.56 -1.86 1.08
N CYS A 2 23.78 -1.89 2.40
CA CYS A 2 22.85 -1.29 3.38
C CYS A 2 22.53 0.20 3.18
N SER A 3 23.49 1.03 2.78
CA SER A 3 23.24 2.46 2.51
C SER A 3 22.39 2.70 1.24
N ILE A 4 22.53 1.84 0.24
CA ILE A 4 21.75 1.92 -1.00
C ILE A 4 20.32 1.46 -0.74
N SER A 5 20.14 0.35 -0.01
CA SER A 5 18.80 -0.11 0.40
C SER A 5 18.11 0.90 1.32
N PHE A 6 18.85 1.55 2.24
CA PHE A 6 18.34 2.63 3.07
C PHE A 6 17.77 3.77 2.22
N LEU A 7 18.56 4.31 1.28
CA LEU A 7 18.12 5.39 0.40
C LEU A 7 16.89 5.01 -0.43
N VAL A 8 16.87 3.79 -0.98
CA VAL A 8 15.74 3.29 -1.78
C VAL A 8 14.48 3.17 -0.93
N LEU A 9 14.54 2.51 0.23
CA LEU A 9 13.39 2.33 1.11
C LEU A 9 12.85 3.66 1.64
N VAL A 10 13.72 4.58 2.05
CA VAL A 10 13.31 5.93 2.49
C VAL A 10 12.60 6.67 1.36
N SER A 11 13.14 6.65 0.13
CA SER A 11 12.52 7.33 -1.01
C SER A 11 11.12 6.79 -1.33
N ILE A 12 10.93 5.46 -1.22
CA ILE A 12 9.63 4.81 -1.42
C ILE A 12 8.67 5.13 -0.28
N SER A 13 9.15 5.17 0.97
CA SER A 13 8.30 5.54 2.11
C SER A 13 7.72 6.95 1.96
N PHE A 14 8.54 7.90 1.48
CA PHE A 14 8.11 9.28 1.29
C PHE A 14 7.15 9.44 0.12
N SER A 15 7.35 8.70 -0.99
CA SER A 15 6.41 8.72 -2.11
C SER A 15 5.04 8.16 -1.73
N MET A 16 4.99 7.08 -0.93
CA MET A 16 3.74 6.52 -0.41
C MET A 16 3.03 7.47 0.56
N PHE A 17 3.79 8.21 1.37
CA PHE A 17 3.22 9.25 2.23
C PHE A 17 2.57 10.37 1.41
N LEU A 18 3.23 10.89 0.38
CA LEU A 18 2.63 11.89 -0.51
C LEU A 18 1.38 11.36 -1.23
N LEU A 19 1.43 10.10 -1.69
CA LEU A 19 0.29 9.46 -2.32
C LEU A 19 -0.90 9.36 -1.36
N SER A 20 -0.67 8.97 -0.10
CA SER A 20 -1.71 8.89 0.93
C SER A 20 -2.42 10.23 1.17
N LEU A 21 -1.67 11.33 1.17
CA LEU A 21 -2.22 12.68 1.32
C LEU A 21 -3.07 13.09 0.11
N ASN A 22 -2.63 12.75 -1.10
CA ASN A 22 -3.40 13.01 -2.31
C ASN A 22 -4.71 12.21 -2.33
N PHE A 23 -4.70 10.97 -1.85
CA PHE A 23 -5.91 10.15 -1.70
C PHE A 23 -6.88 10.75 -0.66
N MET A 24 -6.37 11.29 0.46
CA MET A 24 -7.21 12.01 1.43
C MET A 24 -7.86 13.25 0.82
N LEU A 25 -7.10 14.10 0.12
CA LEU A 25 -7.61 15.37 -0.41
C LEU A 25 -8.71 15.18 -1.44
N ASN A 26 -8.63 14.09 -2.21
CA ASN A 26 -9.56 13.82 -3.29
C ASN A 26 -10.63 12.76 -2.92
N GLU A 27 -10.62 12.26 -1.68
CA GLU A 27 -11.48 11.15 -1.21
C GLU A 27 -11.51 9.95 -2.17
N TYR A 28 -10.35 9.61 -2.75
CA TYR A 28 -10.26 8.46 -3.66
C TYR A 28 -10.04 7.16 -2.87
N CYS A 29 -10.68 6.09 -3.33
CA CYS A 29 -10.47 4.71 -2.86
C CYS A 29 -10.38 3.80 -4.09
N VAL A 30 -9.34 2.96 -4.17
CA VAL A 30 -9.18 1.99 -5.26
C VAL A 30 -9.40 0.58 -4.74
N PHE A 31 -10.31 -0.14 -5.39
CA PHE A 31 -10.58 -1.55 -5.13
C PHE A 31 -10.04 -2.40 -6.27
N LEU A 32 -9.20 -3.38 -5.93
CA LEU A 32 -8.72 -4.41 -6.85
C LEU A 32 -9.28 -5.77 -6.40
N GLU A 33 -10.31 -6.22 -7.09
CA GLU A 33 -10.96 -7.50 -6.84
C GLU A 33 -10.38 -8.56 -7.79
N TRP A 34 -9.88 -9.66 -7.24
CA TRP A 34 -9.43 -10.82 -8.02
C TRP A 34 -10.14 -12.07 -7.55
N GLU A 35 -10.94 -12.68 -8.43
CA GLU A 35 -11.57 -13.98 -8.16
C GLU A 35 -10.51 -15.08 -8.13
N VAL A 36 -10.38 -15.77 -6.99
CA VAL A 36 -9.39 -16.84 -6.81
C VAL A 36 -9.99 -18.20 -7.17
N VAL A 37 -11.20 -18.49 -6.69
CA VAL A 37 -11.92 -19.74 -6.97
C VAL A 37 -13.42 -19.48 -6.96
N SER A 38 -14.14 -20.03 -7.94
CA SER A 38 -15.59 -20.19 -7.91
C SER A 38 -15.96 -21.62 -7.52
N LEU A 39 -16.61 -21.79 -6.38
CA LEU A 39 -17.19 -23.06 -5.92
C LEU A 39 -18.70 -23.01 -6.09
N ASN A 40 -19.21 -23.59 -7.18
CA ASN A 40 -20.64 -23.73 -7.52
C ASN A 40 -21.47 -22.43 -7.45
N SER A 41 -21.73 -21.89 -6.26
CA SER A 41 -22.47 -20.65 -6.00
C SER A 41 -21.72 -19.62 -5.14
N SER A 42 -20.53 -19.91 -4.62
CA SER A 42 -19.69 -18.95 -3.88
C SER A 42 -18.36 -18.71 -4.60
N SER A 43 -18.07 -17.46 -4.91
CA SER A 43 -16.74 -17.04 -5.34
C SER A 43 -15.95 -16.53 -4.13
N ILE A 44 -14.71 -17.00 -4.02
CA ILE A 44 -13.73 -16.46 -3.07
C ILE A 44 -12.92 -15.43 -3.85
N VAL A 45 -13.03 -14.17 -3.44
CA VAL A 45 -12.40 -13.01 -4.08
C VAL A 45 -11.34 -12.45 -3.13
N MET A 46 -10.11 -12.31 -3.61
CA MET A 46 -9.10 -11.51 -2.94
C MET A 46 -9.34 -10.04 -3.29
N THR A 47 -9.54 -9.20 -2.29
CA THR A 47 -9.74 -7.76 -2.48
C THR A 47 -8.56 -6.99 -1.90
N PHE A 48 -7.86 -6.22 -2.75
CA PHE A 48 -6.90 -5.23 -2.30
C PHE A 48 -7.57 -3.87 -2.27
N LEU A 49 -7.59 -3.26 -1.08
CA LEU A 49 -8.18 -1.94 -0.84
C LEU A 49 -7.04 -0.93 -0.65
N PHE A 50 -6.85 -0.09 -1.67
CA PHE A 50 -5.93 1.04 -1.62
C PHE A 50 -6.71 2.30 -1.25
N ASP A 51 -6.62 2.63 0.04
CA ASP A 51 -7.21 3.83 0.63
C ASP A 51 -6.13 4.64 1.37
N TRP A 52 -6.41 5.90 1.66
CA TRP A 52 -5.51 6.82 2.37
C TRP A 52 -5.00 6.22 3.68
N MET A 53 -5.88 5.52 4.42
CA MET A 53 -5.51 4.80 5.65
C MET A 53 -4.46 3.72 5.42
N SER A 54 -4.67 2.89 4.39
CA SER A 54 -3.76 1.79 4.06
C SER A 54 -2.38 2.30 3.59
N LEU A 55 -2.36 3.38 2.80
CA LEU A 55 -1.15 3.98 2.27
C LEU A 55 -0.35 4.70 3.36
N LEU A 56 -1.04 5.40 4.28
CA LEU A 56 -0.39 6.00 5.46
C LEU A 56 0.28 4.92 6.32
N PHE A 57 -0.43 3.84 6.62
CA PHE A 57 0.14 2.74 7.42
C PHE A 57 1.38 2.14 6.77
N MET A 58 1.34 1.88 5.47
CA MET A 58 2.47 1.31 4.74
C MET A 58 3.69 2.24 4.72
N SER A 59 3.49 3.56 4.67
CA SER A 59 4.60 4.52 4.72
C SER A 59 5.41 4.44 6.02
N PHE A 60 4.74 4.29 7.17
CA PHE A 60 5.43 4.16 8.47
C PHE A 60 6.14 2.82 8.61
N VAL A 61 5.55 1.73 8.14
CA VAL A 61 6.19 0.41 8.14
C VAL A 61 7.47 0.43 7.30
N LEU A 62 7.42 1.04 6.11
CA LEU A 62 8.59 1.18 5.24
C LEU A 62 9.67 2.07 5.86
N LEU A 63 9.27 3.14 6.54
CA LEU A 63 10.20 4.03 7.24
C LEU A 63 10.93 3.31 8.37
N ILE A 64 10.22 2.52 9.19
CA ILE A 64 10.83 1.68 10.24
C ILE A 64 11.75 0.64 9.61
N SER A 65 11.34 -0.01 8.52
CA SER A 65 12.16 -1.02 7.83
C SER A 65 13.44 -0.47 7.20
N SER A 66 13.50 0.83 6.91
CA SER A 66 14.71 1.46 6.41
C SER A 66 15.74 1.68 7.52
N LEU A 67 15.29 1.90 8.77
CA LEU A 67 16.17 2.18 9.90
C LEU A 67 16.90 0.92 10.41
N VAL A 68 16.41 -0.27 10.05
CA VAL A 68 17.00 -1.58 10.36
C VAL A 68 17.85 -2.05 9.19
#